data_AF-A0A920BJ85-F1
#
_entry.id   AF-A0A920BJ85-F1
#
_cell.length_a   1.000
_cell.length_b   1.000
_cell.length_c   1.000
_cell.angle_alpha   90.00
_cell.angle_beta   90.00
_cell.angle_gamma   90.00
#
_symmetry.space_group_name_H-M   'P 1'
#
loop_
_entity.id
_entity.type
_entity.pdbx_description
1 polymer ?
#
loop_
_entity_poly.entity_id
_entity_poly.type
_entity_poly.pdbx_seq_one_letter_code
_entity_poly.pdbx_strand_id
1 'polypeptide(L)'
;MSQQTANLYSSACLSFAQWAFTFMPMINGSSVVMRHKFDGAETVELIDSEKITNIHLVPTQFKRMLDSPEPVKEAFVGDSLESVWHGAAPCPASWKRSMLDWFGPKVHEYYGSTEGAFISR
;
A
#
# COMPACT_ATOMS: atom_id res chain seq x y z
N MET A 1 -14.99 -14.05 -15.12
CA MET A 1 -15.00 -14.63 -13.76
C MET A 1 -13.77 -14.12 -13.04
N SER A 2 -13.98 -13.37 -11.95
CA SER A 2 -13.00 -13.03 -10.90
C SER A 2 -11.75 -12.22 -11.30
N GLN A 3 -11.89 -10.93 -11.60
CA GLN A 3 -10.85 -9.95 -11.29
C GLN A 3 -11.36 -9.04 -10.18
N GLN A 4 -11.45 -9.56 -8.95
CA GLN A 4 -11.58 -8.70 -7.78
C GLN A 4 -10.19 -8.23 -7.37
N THR A 5 -9.67 -7.25 -8.09
CA THR A 5 -8.51 -6.47 -7.66
C THR A 5 -8.98 -5.65 -6.46
N ALA A 6 -8.77 -6.14 -5.24
CA ALA A 6 -9.07 -5.38 -4.03
C ALA A 6 -7.89 -4.47 -3.72
N ASN A 7 -8.16 -3.17 -3.58
CA ASN A 7 -7.15 -2.16 -3.27
C ASN A 7 -7.41 -1.56 -1.89
N LEU A 8 -6.41 -1.55 -1.02
CA LEU A 8 -6.55 -1.03 0.35
C LEU A 8 -6.04 0.42 0.45
N TYR A 9 -6.86 1.32 1.00
CA TYR A 9 -6.51 2.73 1.20
C TYR A 9 -6.99 3.25 2.55
N SER A 10 -6.22 4.17 3.13
CA SER A 10 -6.62 4.88 4.35
C SER A 10 -6.78 6.39 4.12
N SER A 11 -7.90 6.90 4.63
CA SER A 11 -8.37 8.27 4.95
C SER A 11 -7.80 9.55 4.33
N ALA A 12 -6.55 9.62 3.88
CA ALA A 12 -6.03 10.79 3.19
C ALA A 12 -6.22 10.66 1.66
N CYS A 13 -7.46 10.53 1.19
CA CYS A 13 -7.79 10.60 -0.26
C CYS A 13 -7.56 12.01 -0.85
N LEU A 14 -7.04 12.95 -0.05
CA LEU A 14 -6.83 14.35 -0.44
C LEU A 14 -5.52 14.58 -1.21
N SER A 15 -4.57 13.64 -1.19
CA SER A 15 -3.40 13.74 -2.06
C SER A 15 -3.71 13.21 -3.46
N PHE A 16 -3.21 13.89 -4.49
CA PHE A 16 -3.47 13.53 -5.90
C PHE A 16 -3.07 12.08 -6.21
N ALA A 17 -1.94 11.62 -5.67
CA ALA A 17 -1.51 10.24 -5.88
C ALA A 17 -2.48 9.24 -5.25
N GLN A 18 -2.93 9.47 -4.01
CA GLN A 18 -3.91 8.60 -3.35
C GLN A 18 -5.24 8.57 -4.12
N TRP A 19 -5.68 9.72 -4.65
CA TRP A 19 -6.85 9.80 -5.52
C TRP A 19 -6.66 8.98 -6.80
N ALA A 20 -5.52 9.12 -7.49
CA ALA A 20 -5.25 8.41 -8.74
C ALA A 20 -5.21 6.89 -8.54
N PHE A 21 -4.49 6.41 -7.51
CA PHE A 21 -4.41 4.99 -7.18
C PHE A 21 -5.77 4.44 -6.69
N THR A 22 -6.65 5.25 -6.13
CA THR A 22 -8.00 4.79 -5.72
C THR A 22 -9.00 4.79 -6.89
N PHE A 23 -9.06 5.90 -7.62
CA PHE A 23 -10.11 6.17 -8.59
C PHE A 23 -9.90 5.37 -9.89
N MET A 24 -8.64 5.21 -10.34
CA MET A 24 -8.35 4.49 -11.58
C MET A 24 -8.70 2.99 -11.53
N PRO A 25 -8.39 2.24 -10.47
CA PRO A 25 -8.88 0.87 -10.34
C PRO A 25 -10.39 0.80 -10.19
N MET A 26 -11.00 1.75 -9.45
CA MET A 26 -12.45 1.79 -9.23
C MET A 26 -13.22 1.92 -10.55
N ILE A 27 -12.82 2.84 -11.44
CA ILE A 27 -13.47 2.97 -12.76
C ILE A 27 -13.25 1.74 -13.65
N ASN A 28 -12.20 0.97 -13.40
CA ASN A 28 -11.91 -0.30 -14.09
C ASN A 28 -12.63 -1.51 -13.47
N GLY A 29 -13.52 -1.29 -12.49
CA GLY A 29 -14.32 -2.35 -11.85
C GLY A 29 -13.62 -3.08 -10.70
N SER A 30 -12.50 -2.55 -10.21
CA SER A 30 -11.80 -3.08 -9.04
C SER A 30 -12.54 -2.76 -7.74
N SER A 31 -12.39 -3.63 -6.73
CA SER A 31 -12.88 -3.36 -5.38
C SER A 31 -11.92 -2.43 -4.65
N VAL A 32 -12.46 -1.54 -3.81
CA VAL A 32 -11.68 -0.60 -3.01
C VAL A 32 -12.09 -0.75 -1.55
N VAL A 33 -11.14 -1.12 -0.70
CA VAL A 33 -11.30 -1.17 0.75
C VAL A 33 -10.78 0.16 1.31
N MET A 34 -11.69 0.96 1.86
CA MET A 34 -11.36 2.26 2.44
C MET A 34 -11.52 2.24 3.95
N ARG A 35 -10.53 2.79 4.67
CA ARG A 35 -10.56 2.98 6.12
C ARG A 35 -10.60 4.46 6.48
N HIS A 36 -11.39 4.81 7.49
CA HIS A 36 -11.48 6.18 8.03
C HIS A 36 -10.22 6.61 8.79
N LYS A 37 -9.42 5.66 9.30
CA LYS A 37 -8.13 5.95 9.93
C LYS A 37 -7.14 4.85 9.56
N PHE A 38 -5.89 5.24 9.41
CA PHE A 38 -4.81 4.28 9.22
C PHE A 38 -4.39 3.67 10.56
N ASP A 39 -4.38 2.34 10.61
CA ASP A 39 -3.73 1.54 11.64
C ASP A 39 -2.82 0.50 10.98
N GLY A 40 -1.59 0.35 11.47
CA GLY A 40 -0.59 -0.53 10.86
C GLY A 40 -0.95 -2.00 10.97
N ALA A 41 -1.38 -2.44 12.16
CA ALA A 41 -1.69 -3.83 12.43
C ALA A 41 -2.96 -4.26 11.71
N GLU A 42 -4.03 -3.45 11.79
CA GLU A 42 -5.27 -3.74 11.07
C GLU A 42 -5.06 -3.76 9.54
N THR A 43 -4.16 -2.92 9.01
CA THR A 43 -3.86 -2.91 7.57
C THR A 43 -3.24 -4.24 7.14
N VAL A 44 -2.34 -4.80 7.95
CA VAL A 44 -1.70 -6.10 7.68
C VAL A 44 -2.74 -7.21 7.67
N GLU A 45 -3.62 -7.24 8.67
CA GLU A 45 -4.70 -8.24 8.75
C GLU A 45 -5.68 -8.12 7.57
N LEU A 46 -6.04 -6.89 7.18
CA LEU A 46 -6.94 -6.63 6.06
C LEU A 46 -6.38 -7.08 4.71
N ILE A 47 -5.05 -7.03 4.53
CA ILE A 47 -4.42 -7.51 3.31
C ILE A 47 -4.75 -8.99 3.09
N ASP A 48 -4.62 -9.81 4.13
CA ASP A 48 -4.88 -11.23 4.04
C ASP A 48 -6.38 -11.56 4.04
N SER A 49 -7.19 -10.87 4.86
CA SER A 49 -8.62 -11.16 4.98
C SER A 49 -9.41 -10.79 3.72
N GLU A 50 -9.08 -9.64 3.10
CA GLU A 50 -9.76 -9.13 1.91
C GLU A 50 -9.04 -9.53 0.60
N LYS A 51 -7.94 -10.30 0.71
CA LYS A 51 -7.11 -10.72 -0.42
C LYS A 51 -6.67 -9.53 -1.29
N ILE A 52 -6.10 -8.53 -0.65
CA ILE A 52 -5.69 -7.28 -1.29
C ILE A 52 -4.56 -7.58 -2.27
N THR A 53 -4.76 -7.14 -3.52
CA THR A 53 -3.82 -7.36 -4.63
C THR A 53 -2.86 -6.19 -4.81
N ASN A 54 -3.34 -4.97 -4.57
CA ASN A 54 -2.56 -3.75 -4.76
C ASN A 54 -2.80 -2.81 -3.59
N ILE A 55 -1.74 -2.15 -3.12
CA ILE A 55 -1.85 -1.20 -2.03
C ILE A 55 -0.95 0.00 -2.29
N HIS A 56 -1.43 1.19 -1.92
CA HIS A 56 -0.64 2.42 -1.97
C HIS A 56 -0.44 2.96 -0.55
N LEU A 57 0.81 3.23 -0.19
CA LEU A 57 1.20 3.68 1.14
C LEU A 57 2.22 4.81 1.06
N VAL A 58 2.12 5.79 1.96
CA VAL A 58 3.16 6.81 2.15
C VAL A 58 4.24 6.32 3.13
N PRO A 59 5.46 6.90 3.13
CA PRO A 59 6.56 6.43 3.98
C PRO A 59 6.24 6.37 5.49
N THR A 60 5.39 7.26 5.99
CA THR A 60 4.96 7.23 7.39
C THR A 60 4.07 6.03 7.71
N GLN A 61 3.31 5.53 6.74
CA GLN A 61 2.50 4.32 6.87
C GLN A 61 3.37 3.07 6.86
N PHE A 62 4.42 3.03 6.03
CA PHE A 62 5.44 1.96 6.10
C PHE A 62 6.00 1.84 7.51
N LYS A 63 6.43 2.97 8.10
CA LYS A 63 6.98 2.95 9.46
C LYS A 63 5.98 2.38 10.47
N ARG A 64 4.72 2.81 10.40
CA ARG A 64 3.65 2.29 11.28
C ARG A 64 3.36 0.81 11.09
N MET A 65 3.45 0.28 9.87
CA MET A 65 3.31 -1.16 9.62
C MET A 65 4.50 -1.94 10.17
N LEU A 66 5.73 -1.45 9.95
CA LEU A 66 6.95 -2.06 10.51
C LEU A 66 6.95 -2.07 12.04
N ASP A 67 6.31 -1.07 12.66
CA ASP A 67 6.12 -0.94 14.10
C ASP A 67 4.93 -1.76 14.65
N SER A 68 4.23 -2.52 13.80
CA SER A 68 3.14 -3.39 14.27
C SER A 68 3.68 -4.45 15.23
N PRO A 69 2.85 -4.93 16.18
CA PRO A 69 3.24 -6.00 17.09
C PRO A 69 3.79 -7.21 16.35
N GLU A 70 4.84 -7.84 16.89
CA GLU A 70 5.49 -8.99 16.27
C GLU A 70 4.51 -10.11 15.88
N PRO A 71 3.50 -10.50 16.71
CA PRO A 71 2.55 -11.54 16.34
C PRO A 71 1.77 -11.24 15.05
N VAL A 72 1.49 -9.95 14.77
CA VAL A 72 0.77 -9.54 13.56
C VAL A 72 1.66 -9.68 12.33
N LYS A 73 2.95 -9.34 12.47
CA LYS A 73 3.92 -9.47 11.36
C LYS A 73 4.27 -10.92 11.06
N GLU A 74 4.35 -11.77 12.09
CA GLU A 74 4.60 -13.21 11.95
C GLU A 74 3.40 -13.95 11.34
N ALA A 75 2.18 -13.49 11.63
CA ALA A 75 0.96 -14.06 11.06
C ALA A 75 0.69 -13.63 9.61
N PHE A 76 1.40 -12.62 9.11
CA PHE A 76 1.19 -12.07 7.78
C PHE A 76 1.63 -13.05 6.68
N VAL A 77 0.71 -13.37 5.77
CA VAL A 77 0.94 -14.28 4.65
C VAL A 77 1.24 -13.52 3.35
N GLY A 78 0.42 -12.53 2.99
CA GLY A 78 0.65 -11.64 1.86
C GLY A 78 0.69 -12.33 0.47
N ASP A 79 0.06 -13.50 0.30
CA ASP A 79 0.11 -14.26 -0.96
C ASP A 79 -0.58 -13.54 -2.12
N SER A 80 -1.72 -12.91 -1.81
CA SER A 80 -2.61 -12.24 -2.74
C SER A 80 -2.06 -10.90 -3.21
N LEU A 81 -1.12 -10.33 -2.46
CA LEU A 81 -0.53 -9.05 -2.75
C LEU A 81 0.41 -9.18 -3.95
N GLU A 82 0.18 -8.36 -4.97
CA GLU A 82 0.96 -8.34 -6.20
C GLU A 82 1.85 -7.09 -6.26
N SER A 83 1.34 -5.94 -5.81
CA SER A 83 2.11 -4.69 -5.82
C SER A 83 1.86 -3.79 -4.61
N VAL A 84 2.94 -3.19 -4.11
CA VAL A 84 2.96 -2.23 -3.00
C VAL A 84 3.62 -0.95 -3.49
N TRP A 85 2.83 0.09 -3.71
CA TRP A 85 3.32 1.37 -4.21
C TRP A 85 3.57 2.34 -3.07
N HIS A 86 4.73 3.00 -3.09
CA HIS A 86 5.00 4.12 -2.20
C HIS A 86 5.65 5.30 -2.90
N GLY A 87 5.38 6.50 -2.38
CA GLY A 87 5.91 7.74 -2.92
C GLY A 87 5.47 8.95 -2.10
N ALA A 88 5.40 10.12 -2.74
CA ALA A 88 4.98 11.41 -2.16
C ALA A 88 5.90 12.03 -1.09
N ALA A 89 6.85 11.30 -0.52
CA ALA A 89 7.88 11.81 0.37
C ALA A 89 9.16 10.96 0.31
N PRO A 90 10.34 11.51 0.64
CA PRO A 90 11.56 10.74 0.74
C PRO A 90 11.44 9.65 1.81
N CYS A 91 11.61 8.39 1.42
CA CYS A 91 11.60 7.25 2.32
C CYS A 91 13.04 6.91 2.76
N PRO A 92 13.33 6.79 4.07
CA PRO A 92 14.61 6.29 4.53
C PRO A 92 14.92 4.91 3.92
N ALA A 93 16.15 4.73 3.42
CA ALA A 93 16.57 3.48 2.79
C ALA A 93 16.42 2.26 3.72
N SER A 94 16.56 2.46 5.04
CA SER A 94 16.34 1.42 6.04
C SER A 94 14.90 0.90 6.05
N TRP A 95 13.91 1.79 5.97
CA TRP A 95 12.49 1.40 5.98
C TRP A 95 12.12 0.68 4.68
N LYS A 96 12.60 1.17 3.54
CA LYS A 96 12.41 0.51 2.24
C LYS A 96 12.98 -0.91 2.27
N ARG A 97 14.18 -1.08 2.84
CA ARG A 97 14.81 -2.40 2.96
C ARG A 97 14.01 -3.33 3.86
N SER A 98 13.59 -2.87 5.03
CA SER A 98 12.74 -3.68 5.93
C SER A 98 11.41 -4.08 5.27
N MET A 99 10.80 -3.20 4.47
CA MET A 99 9.61 -3.54 3.70
C MET A 99 9.91 -4.57 2.62
N LEU A 100 11.01 -4.45 1.89
CA LEU A 100 11.43 -5.45 0.89
C LEU A 100 11.74 -6.81 1.53
N ASP A 101 12.37 -6.82 2.71
CA ASP A 101 12.68 -8.05 3.44
C ASP A 101 11.40 -8.74 3.94
N TRP A 102 10.34 -7.98 4.24
CA TRP A 102 9.07 -8.51 4.76
C TRP A 102 8.05 -8.85 3.65
N PHE A 103 7.80 -7.92 2.72
CA PHE A 103 6.82 -8.06 1.64
C PHE A 103 7.41 -8.69 0.37
N GLY A 104 8.73 -8.81 0.29
CA GLY A 104 9.44 -9.32 -0.88
C GLY A 104 9.56 -8.29 -2.02
N PRO A 105 9.93 -8.74 -3.24
CA PRO A 105 10.17 -7.89 -4.41
C PRO A 105 8.88 -7.38 -5.06
N LYS A 106 7.87 -7.05 -4.25
CA LYS A 106 6.57 -6.48 -4.63
C LYS A 106 6.47 -4.98 -4.31
N VAL A 107 7.50 -4.42 -3.66
CA VAL A 107 7.54 -3.02 -3.23
C VAL A 107 8.13 -2.14 -4.32
N HIS A 108 7.32 -1.20 -4.80
CA HIS A 108 7.64 -0.26 -5.86
C HIS A 108 7.66 1.17 -5.31
N GLU A 109 8.71 1.91 -5.68
CA GLU A 109 8.84 3.32 -5.36
C GLU A 109 8.55 4.14 -6.62
N TYR A 110 7.66 5.12 -6.49
CA TYR A 110 7.51 6.14 -7.51
C TYR A 110 7.93 7.50 -6.95
N TYR A 111 8.65 8.23 -7.78
CA TYR A 111 8.91 9.65 -7.55
C TYR A 111 7.94 10.45 -8.41
N GLY A 112 7.10 11.24 -7.77
CA GLY A 112 6.16 12.14 -8.43
C GLY A 112 6.26 13.52 -7.81
N SER A 113 6.38 14.54 -8.65
CA SER A 113 6.06 15.91 -8.26
C SER A 113 4.61 16.19 -8.66
N THR A 114 3.92 17.05 -7.91
CA THR A 114 2.61 17.60 -8.34
C THR A 114 2.67 18.27 -9.71
N GLU A 115 3.85 18.66 -10.17
CA GLU A 115 4.07 19.44 -11.40
C GLU A 115 4.64 18.62 -12.57
N GLY A 116 5.02 17.35 -12.38
CA GLY A 116 5.82 16.65 -13.39
C GLY A 116 5.86 15.14 -13.25
N ALA A 117 4.76 14.49 -13.63
CA ALA A 117 4.65 13.04 -13.94
C ALA A 117 5.13 12.05 -12.87
N PHE A 118 4.81 10.76 -13.09
CA PHE A 118 5.23 9.65 -12.23
C PHE A 118 6.41 8.92 -12.88
N ILE A 119 7.54 8.83 -12.18
CA ILE A 119 8.67 7.98 -12.59
C ILE A 119 8.79 6.85 -11.57
N SER A 120 8.54 5.62 -12.01
CA SER A 120 8.80 4.40 -11.22
C SER A 120 10.11 3.77 -11.68
N ARG A 121 10.96 3.36 -10.73
CA ARG A 121 12.20 2.61 -11.00
C ARG A 121 12.17 1.25 -10.30
#